data_AF-A0A7S3BFM7-F1
#
_entry.id   AF-A0A7S3BFM7-F1
#
_cell.length_a   1.000
_cell.length_b   1.000
_cell.length_c   1.000
_cell.angle_alpha   90.00
_cell.angle_beta   90.00
_cell.angle_gamma   90.00
#
_symmetry.space_group_name_H-M   'P 1'
#
loop_
_entity.id
_entity.type
_entity.pdbx_description
1 polymer ?
#
loop_
_entity_poly.entity_id
_entity_poly.type
_entity_poly.pdbx_seq_one_letter_code
_entity_poly.pdbx_strand_id
1 'polypeptide(L)'
;MCRTCAFKALRRNEACPYCRAPTARPQQLADLAVDQELEQVLETAEPKAYELRRNQADEEERTIAEALAAATRAVPLFYMGDIAGFEMDTATALHLFEPRYRLMARRALQKAEEAGGEPRFGLILRGGFADGATGRFALIHRHRFQPDGTLDILIVGGEGFTVDAVWTEPVPEFEGAPPLFVADVTPQQE
;
A
#
# COMPACT_ATOMS: atom_id res chain seq x y z
N MET A 1 -13.66 -3.11 21.08
CA MET A 1 -12.68 -3.07 19.96
C MET A 1 -12.29 -1.62 19.75
N CYS A 2 -11.01 -1.25 19.77
CA CYS A 2 -10.59 0.14 19.60
C CYS A 2 -10.58 0.56 18.12
N ARG A 3 -10.49 1.88 17.87
CA ARG A 3 -10.47 2.47 16.52
C ARG A 3 -9.32 1.92 15.67
N THR A 4 -8.12 1.81 16.23
CA THR A 4 -6.95 1.22 15.57
C THR A 4 -7.20 -0.23 15.11
N CYS A 5 -7.78 -1.06 15.98
CA CYS A 5 -8.11 -2.44 15.64
C CYS A 5 -9.21 -2.52 14.57
N ALA A 6 -10.19 -1.61 14.61
CA ALA A 6 -11.20 -1.49 13.57
C ALA A 6 -10.60 -1.14 12.22
N PHE A 7 -9.72 -0.14 12.18
CA PHE A 7 -9.02 0.25 10.96
C PHE A 7 -8.24 -0.92 10.34
N LYS A 8 -7.41 -1.60 11.15
CA LYS A 8 -6.62 -2.74 10.69
C LYS A 8 -7.49 -3.90 10.21
N ALA A 9 -8.59 -4.20 10.88
CA ALA A 9 -9.49 -5.29 10.52
C ALA A 9 -10.25 -5.01 9.22
N LEU A 10 -10.73 -3.78 9.05
CA LEU A 10 -11.50 -3.35 7.89
C LEU A 10 -10.61 -3.09 6.66
N ARG A 11 -9.33 -2.74 6.83
CA ARG A 11 -8.38 -2.70 5.70
C ARG A 11 -8.04 -4.07 5.12
N ARG A 12 -8.14 -5.13 5.93
CA ARG A 12 -7.80 -6.50 5.51
C ARG A 12 -9.00 -7.32 5.00
N ASN A 13 -10.23 -6.84 5.21
CA ASN A 13 -11.44 -7.56 4.84
C ASN A 13 -12.43 -6.64 4.12
N GLU A 14 -13.09 -7.16 3.09
CA GLU A 14 -14.15 -6.43 2.36
C GLU A 14 -15.52 -6.47 3.07
N ALA A 15 -15.58 -7.13 4.22
CA ALA A 15 -16.79 -7.31 5.00
C ALA A 15 -16.54 -7.11 6.50
N CYS A 16 -17.56 -6.65 7.19
CA CYS A 16 -17.56 -6.51 8.64
C CYS A 16 -17.25 -7.86 9.31
N PRO A 17 -16.24 -7.95 10.20
CA PRO A 17 -15.90 -9.21 10.86
C PRO A 17 -17.00 -9.73 11.79
N TYR A 18 -17.97 -8.87 12.14
CA TYR A 18 -19.06 -9.22 13.04
C TYR A 18 -20.32 -9.69 12.28
N CYS A 19 -20.81 -8.89 11.34
CA CYS A 19 -22.07 -9.17 10.62
C CYS A 19 -21.88 -9.63 9.17
N ARG A 20 -20.65 -9.61 8.63
CA ARG A 20 -20.30 -9.93 7.24
C ARG A 20 -20.97 -9.05 6.18
N ALA A 21 -21.60 -7.95 6.60
CA ALA A 21 -22.07 -6.95 5.66
C ALA A 21 -20.87 -6.35 4.90
N PRO A 22 -21.00 -6.06 3.60
CA PRO A 22 -19.99 -5.32 2.85
C PRO A 22 -19.71 -3.98 3.54
N THR A 23 -18.43 -3.64 3.66
CA THR A 23 -17.99 -2.38 4.29
C THR A 23 -16.95 -1.71 3.41
N ALA A 24 -17.02 -0.39 3.29
CA ALA A 24 -15.94 0.38 2.66
C ALA A 24 -14.64 0.19 3.45
N ARG A 25 -13.52 -0.01 2.74
CA ARG A 25 -12.20 -0.08 3.37
C ARG A 25 -11.77 1.32 3.79
N PRO A 26 -11.52 1.60 5.08
CA PRO A 26 -11.06 2.91 5.51
C PRO A 26 -9.64 3.17 4.98
N GLN A 27 -9.44 4.34 4.40
CA GLN A 27 -8.15 4.77 3.87
C GLN A 27 -7.29 5.41 4.96
N GLN A 28 -7.90 6.16 5.85
CA GLN A 28 -7.27 6.82 7.00
C GLN A 28 -7.99 6.44 8.30
N LEU A 29 -7.33 6.63 9.45
CA LEU A 29 -7.95 6.37 10.75
C LEU A 29 -9.14 7.31 11.01
N ALA A 30 -9.09 8.52 10.46
CA ALA A 30 -10.12 9.54 10.51
C ALA A 30 -11.42 9.15 9.79
N ASP A 31 -11.38 8.16 8.89
CA ASP A 31 -12.59 7.66 8.20
C ASP A 31 -13.52 6.89 9.14
N LEU A 32 -13.02 6.51 10.32
CA LEU A 32 -13.80 5.82 11.35
C LEU A 32 -14.42 6.82 12.32
N ALA A 33 -15.75 6.87 12.34
CA ALA A 33 -16.51 7.70 13.26
C ALA A 33 -16.29 7.30 14.73
N VAL A 34 -16.23 8.31 15.60
CA VAL A 34 -16.19 8.17 17.05
C VAL A 34 -17.55 8.59 17.60
N ASP A 35 -18.08 7.82 18.54
CA ASP A 35 -19.30 8.17 19.27
C ASP A 35 -18.97 9.23 20.32
N GLN A 36 -19.40 10.46 20.06
CA GLN A 36 -19.11 11.62 20.90
C GLN A 36 -19.81 11.56 22.26
N GLU A 37 -20.98 10.94 22.36
CA GLU A 37 -21.69 10.78 23.64
C GLU A 37 -20.93 9.79 24.52
N LEU A 38 -20.51 8.66 23.94
CA LEU A 38 -19.71 7.67 24.64
C LEU A 38 -18.36 8.24 25.08
N GLU A 39 -17.70 9.04 24.24
CA GLU A 39 -16.45 9.71 24.56
C GLU A 39 -16.59 10.63 25.77
N GLN A 40 -17.63 11.48 25.79
CA GLN A 40 -17.93 12.38 26.92
C GLN A 40 -18.24 11.61 28.22
N VAL A 41 -18.98 10.51 28.13
CA VAL A 41 -19.26 9.64 29.29
C VAL A 41 -17.97 9.04 29.84
N LEU A 42 -17.07 8.58 28.98
CA LEU A 42 -15.80 7.99 29.40
C LEU A 42 -14.86 9.05 30.03
N GLU A 43 -14.80 10.25 29.45
CA GLU A 43 -14.00 11.36 29.97
C GLU A 43 -14.47 11.82 31.35
N THR A 44 -15.79 11.84 31.57
CA THR A 44 -16.38 12.26 32.85
C THR A 44 -16.35 11.18 33.93
N ALA A 45 -16.58 9.92 33.57
CA ALA A 45 -16.64 8.83 34.55
C ALA A 45 -15.26 8.43 35.09
N GLU A 46 -14.24 8.36 34.24
CA GLU A 46 -12.90 7.84 34.58
C GLU A 46 -11.79 8.65 33.88
N PRO A 47 -11.61 9.94 34.24
CA PRO A 47 -10.76 10.87 33.48
C PRO A 47 -9.31 10.43 33.33
N LYS A 48 -8.70 9.86 34.39
CA LYS A 48 -7.31 9.38 34.34
C LYS A 48 -7.13 8.18 33.42
N ALA A 49 -8.08 7.24 33.44
CA ALA A 49 -8.02 6.05 32.59
C ALA A 49 -8.31 6.43 31.12
N TYR A 50 -9.20 7.40 30.91
CA TYR A 50 -9.48 7.99 29.61
C TYR A 50 -8.24 8.66 29.02
N GLU A 51 -7.58 9.56 29.76
CA GLU A 51 -6.35 10.23 29.32
C GLU A 51 -5.25 9.25 28.93
N LEU A 52 -5.03 8.20 29.74
CA LEU A 52 -4.04 7.17 29.44
C LEU A 52 -4.35 6.46 28.11
N ARG A 53 -5.61 6.07 27.89
CA ARG A 53 -6.02 5.42 26.63
C ARG A 53 -5.93 6.36 25.44
N ARG A 54 -6.28 7.63 25.61
CA ARG A 54 -6.16 8.64 24.55
C ARG A 54 -4.72 8.80 24.10
N ASN A 55 -3.79 8.95 25.05
CA ASN A 55 -2.35 9.05 24.72
C ASN A 55 -1.82 7.81 23.98
N GLN A 56 -2.25 6.61 24.39
CA GLN A 56 -1.90 5.37 23.68
C GLN A 56 -2.48 5.33 22.26
N ALA A 57 -3.74 5.74 22.10
CA ALA A 57 -4.40 5.80 20.80
C ALA A 57 -3.73 6.82 19.87
N ASP A 58 -3.34 7.99 20.39
CA ASP A 58 -2.64 9.03 19.64
C ASP A 58 -1.27 8.55 19.15
N GLU A 59 -0.54 7.81 20.00
CA GLU A 59 0.76 7.22 19.62
C GLU A 59 0.60 6.12 18.56
N GLU A 60 -0.42 5.26 18.69
CA GLU A 60 -0.76 4.26 17.68
C GLU A 60 -1.17 4.91 16.35
N GLU A 61 -1.96 5.97 16.40
CA GLU A 61 -2.41 6.71 15.22
C GLU A 61 -1.25 7.38 14.49
N ARG A 62 -0.33 8.02 15.22
CA ARG A 62 0.88 8.59 14.64
C ARG A 62 1.73 7.53 13.94
N THR A 63 1.90 6.38 14.60
CA THR A 63 2.63 5.24 14.02
C THR A 63 1.98 4.76 12.71
N ILE A 64 0.65 4.69 12.65
CA ILE A 64 -0.10 4.27 11.46
C ILE A 64 0.03 5.32 10.34
N ALA A 65 -0.07 6.61 10.67
CA ALA A 65 0.08 7.69 9.71
C ALA A 65 1.48 7.71 9.10
N GLU A 66 2.52 7.54 9.92
CA GLU A 66 3.91 7.44 9.47
C GLU A 66 4.12 6.23 8.54
N ALA A 67 3.56 5.07 8.90
CA ALA A 67 3.62 3.86 8.07
C ALA A 67 2.90 4.04 6.73
N LEU A 68 1.72 4.68 6.73
CA LEU A 68 0.96 4.95 5.50
C LEU A 68 1.71 5.94 4.60
N ALA A 69 2.28 7.00 5.16
CA ALA A 69 3.10 7.97 4.44
C ALA A 69 4.38 7.32 3.88
N ALA A 70 5.02 6.42 4.63
CA ALA A 70 6.16 5.66 4.12
C ALA A 70 5.77 4.72 2.97
N ALA A 71 4.54 4.20 2.97
CA ALA A 71 4.04 3.30 1.93
C ALA A 71 3.71 3.99 0.60
N THR A 72 3.64 5.33 0.57
CA THR A 72 3.45 6.15 -0.63
C THR A 72 4.72 6.91 -1.03
N ARG A 73 5.80 6.76 -0.25
CA ARG A 73 7.13 7.29 -0.57
C ARG A 73 8.01 6.23 -1.18
N ALA A 74 8.85 6.65 -2.12
CA ALA A 74 9.83 5.77 -2.76
C ALA A 74 9.22 4.44 -3.27
N VAL A 75 8.06 4.54 -3.92
CA VAL A 75 7.34 3.44 -4.55
C VAL A 75 8.07 3.06 -5.84
N PRO A 76 8.58 1.81 -5.96
CA PRO A 76 9.22 1.40 -7.19
C PRO A 76 8.17 1.21 -8.30
N LEU A 77 8.52 1.67 -9.50
CA LEU A 77 7.59 1.76 -10.62
C LEU A 77 7.88 0.69 -11.68
N PHE A 78 6.79 0.16 -12.22
CA PHE A 78 6.77 -0.69 -13.40
C PHE A 78 6.00 0.02 -14.52
N TYR A 79 6.53 -0.02 -15.73
CA TYR A 79 5.86 0.50 -16.92
C TYR A 79 6.17 -0.38 -18.12
N MET A 80 5.13 -0.75 -18.88
CA MET A 80 5.26 -1.52 -20.13
C MET A 80 4.51 -0.87 -21.29
N GLY A 81 4.30 0.45 -21.23
CA GLY A 81 3.47 1.20 -22.16
C GLY A 81 2.11 1.58 -21.55
N ASP A 82 1.39 2.46 -22.24
CA ASP A 82 0.05 2.87 -21.82
C ASP A 82 -0.92 1.70 -22.01
N ILE A 83 -1.53 1.24 -20.91
CA ILE A 83 -2.44 0.10 -20.89
C ILE A 83 -3.81 0.55 -20.41
N ALA A 84 -4.85 0.15 -21.13
CA ALA A 84 -6.22 0.17 -20.64
C ALA A 84 -6.59 -1.22 -20.13
N GLY A 85 -7.15 -1.31 -18.91
CA GLY A 85 -7.76 -2.56 -18.42
C GLY A 85 -7.07 -3.27 -17.25
N PHE A 86 -6.12 -2.64 -16.56
CA PHE A 86 -5.71 -3.12 -15.22
C PHE A 86 -6.56 -2.44 -14.15
N GLU A 87 -7.79 -2.94 -13.98
CA GLU A 87 -8.76 -2.40 -13.04
C GLU A 87 -8.55 -2.89 -11.61
N MET A 88 -9.21 -2.25 -10.62
CA MET A 88 -9.25 -2.79 -9.25
C MET A 88 -9.74 -4.23 -9.27
N ASP A 89 -9.12 -5.09 -8.45
CA ASP A 89 -9.37 -6.53 -8.35
C ASP A 89 -9.13 -7.34 -9.64
N THR A 90 -8.55 -6.73 -10.68
CA THR A 90 -8.16 -7.45 -11.90
C THR A 90 -6.81 -8.14 -11.70
N ALA A 91 -6.76 -9.44 -12.00
CA ALA A 91 -5.55 -10.25 -11.87
C ALA A 91 -4.77 -10.35 -13.19
N THR A 92 -3.45 -10.15 -13.12
CA THR A 92 -2.54 -10.23 -14.27
C THR A 92 -1.28 -11.01 -13.91
N ALA A 93 -0.86 -11.94 -14.77
CA ALA A 93 0.40 -12.65 -14.61
C ALA A 93 1.54 -11.93 -15.34
N LEU A 94 2.69 -11.77 -14.68
CA LEU A 94 3.89 -11.16 -15.24
C LEU A 94 5.09 -12.08 -15.12
N HIS A 95 5.89 -12.13 -16.19
CA HIS A 95 7.21 -12.75 -16.20
C HIS A 95 8.29 -11.66 -16.17
N LEU A 96 9.01 -11.55 -15.05
CA LEU A 96 10.02 -10.52 -14.83
C LEU A 96 11.41 -11.08 -15.16
N PHE A 97 11.91 -10.71 -16.34
CA PHE A 97 13.25 -11.05 -16.80
C PHE A 97 14.25 -9.90 -16.59
N GLU A 98 13.81 -8.63 -16.74
CA GLU A 98 14.68 -7.47 -16.56
C GLU A 98 15.20 -7.35 -15.12
N PRO A 99 16.52 -7.14 -14.92
CA PRO A 99 17.13 -7.00 -13.59
C PRO A 99 16.43 -5.99 -12.66
N ARG A 100 16.09 -4.80 -13.18
CA ARG A 100 15.43 -3.74 -12.39
C ARG A 100 14.07 -4.16 -11.84
N TYR A 101 13.28 -4.90 -12.62
CA TYR A 101 11.95 -5.33 -12.18
C TYR A 101 12.03 -6.53 -11.24
N ARG A 102 13.04 -7.39 -11.41
CA ARG A 102 13.35 -8.42 -10.41
C ARG A 102 13.79 -7.81 -9.08
N LEU A 103 14.59 -6.75 -9.10
CA LEU A 103 14.96 -5.99 -7.89
C LEU A 103 13.74 -5.34 -7.24
N MET A 104 12.88 -4.68 -8.05
CA MET A 104 11.61 -4.10 -7.58
C MET A 104 10.76 -5.13 -6.83
N ALA A 105 10.47 -6.27 -7.45
CA ALA A 105 9.61 -7.28 -6.84
C ALA A 105 10.24 -7.88 -5.57
N ARG A 106 11.56 -8.15 -5.58
CA ARG A 106 12.28 -8.61 -4.37
C ARG A 106 12.18 -7.62 -3.21
N ARG A 107 12.36 -6.32 -3.47
CA ARG A 107 12.20 -5.27 -2.44
C ARG A 107 10.77 -5.16 -1.95
N ALA A 108 9.78 -5.28 -2.83
CA ALA A 108 8.37 -5.25 -2.44
C ALA A 108 8.01 -6.43 -1.52
N LEU A 109 8.50 -7.63 -1.84
CA LEU A 109 8.34 -8.83 -1.01
C LEU A 109 9.01 -8.67 0.36
N GLN A 110 10.27 -8.23 0.39
CA GLN A 110 11.01 -8.03 1.63
C GLN A 110 10.37 -6.97 2.54
N LYS A 111 10.01 -5.80 1.99
CA LYS A 111 9.35 -4.73 2.76
C LYS A 111 8.02 -5.21 3.36
N ALA A 112 7.25 -6.00 2.61
CA ALA A 112 5.98 -6.53 3.10
C ALA A 112 6.17 -7.57 4.21
N GLU A 113 7.21 -8.40 4.12
CA GLU A 113 7.58 -9.34 5.18
C GLU A 113 7.99 -8.60 6.46
N GLU A 114 8.83 -7.56 6.34
CA GLU A 114 9.28 -6.73 7.46
C GLU A 114 8.13 -5.93 8.11
N ALA A 115 7.21 -5.40 7.31
CA ALA A 115 6.11 -4.54 7.78
C ALA A 115 4.81 -5.31 8.10
N GLY A 116 4.72 -6.60 7.80
CA GLY A 116 3.49 -7.41 7.96
C GLY A 116 2.33 -6.97 7.06
N GLY A 117 2.65 -6.42 5.89
CA GLY A 117 1.71 -5.88 4.88
C GLY A 117 1.60 -6.76 3.63
N GLU A 118 0.89 -6.27 2.62
CA GLU A 118 0.82 -6.92 1.30
C GLU A 118 1.93 -6.37 0.39
N PRO A 119 2.73 -7.24 -0.27
CA PRO A 119 3.77 -6.80 -1.19
C PRO A 119 3.17 -6.08 -2.38
N ARG A 120 3.65 -4.86 -2.66
CA ARG A 120 3.11 -4.03 -3.72
C ARG A 120 4.16 -3.14 -4.40
N PHE A 121 3.89 -2.77 -5.63
CA PHE A 121 4.66 -1.77 -6.40
C PHE A 121 3.71 -0.90 -7.24
N GLY A 122 4.21 0.20 -7.81
CA GLY A 122 3.41 1.07 -8.65
C GLY A 122 3.40 0.60 -10.10
N LEU A 123 2.24 0.28 -10.67
CA LEU A 123 2.10 0.04 -12.10
C LEU A 123 1.60 1.32 -12.77
N ILE A 124 2.43 1.92 -13.62
CA ILE A 124 2.02 3.08 -14.42
C ILE A 124 1.09 2.62 -15.54
N LEU A 125 -0.06 3.29 -15.66
CA LEU A 125 -1.07 3.01 -16.68
C LEU A 125 -1.05 4.05 -17.79
N ARG A 126 -0.72 5.32 -17.48
CA ARG A 126 -0.66 6.43 -18.44
C ARG A 126 0.44 7.42 -18.09
N GLY A 127 1.12 7.93 -19.11
CA GLY A 127 2.08 9.05 -18.97
C GLY A 127 3.52 8.63 -18.70
N GLY A 128 3.80 7.33 -18.58
CA GLY A 128 5.16 6.80 -18.40
C GLY A 128 5.82 7.22 -17.09
N PHE A 129 7.16 7.25 -17.08
CA PHE A 129 7.94 7.65 -15.91
C PHE A 129 8.06 9.18 -15.82
N ALA A 130 6.96 9.85 -15.51
CA ALA A 130 6.88 11.30 -15.41
C ALA A 130 5.99 11.75 -14.26
N ASP A 131 6.23 12.96 -13.77
CA ASP A 131 5.35 13.61 -12.80
C ASP A 131 3.96 13.82 -13.42
N GLY A 132 2.91 13.58 -12.64
CA GLY A 132 1.52 13.58 -13.09
C GLY A 132 1.10 12.34 -13.88
N ALA A 133 1.98 11.38 -14.13
CA ALA A 133 1.58 10.07 -14.63
C ALA A 133 0.61 9.40 -13.66
N THR A 134 -0.31 8.60 -14.20
CA THR A 134 -1.30 7.88 -13.40
C THR A 134 -1.05 6.39 -13.45
N GLY A 135 -1.30 5.75 -12.32
CA GLY A 135 -1.06 4.33 -12.14
C GLY A 135 -1.97 3.73 -11.09
N ARG A 136 -1.71 2.47 -10.78
CA ARG A 136 -2.39 1.72 -9.73
C ARG A 136 -1.39 0.85 -8.99
N PHE A 137 -1.57 0.69 -7.68
CA PHE A 137 -0.75 -0.26 -6.94
C PHE A 137 -1.04 -1.69 -7.42
N ALA A 138 0.00 -2.40 -7.81
CA ALA A 138 -0.06 -3.82 -8.16
C ALA A 138 0.32 -4.65 -6.94
N LEU A 139 -0.66 -5.37 -6.38
CA LEU A 139 -0.51 -6.22 -5.21
C LEU A 139 0.01 -7.59 -5.65
N ILE A 140 1.16 -8.05 -5.14
CA ILE A 140 1.75 -9.34 -5.50
C ILE A 140 1.05 -10.45 -4.70
N HIS A 141 0.08 -11.09 -5.34
CA HIS A 141 -0.70 -12.15 -4.72
C HIS A 141 0.03 -13.51 -4.71
N ARG A 142 0.83 -13.80 -5.76
CA ARG A 142 1.68 -15.00 -5.83
C ARG A 142 3.01 -14.67 -6.51
N HIS A 143 4.06 -15.41 -6.16
CA HIS A 143 5.37 -15.30 -6.79
C HIS A 143 6.06 -16.66 -6.89
N ARG A 144 6.90 -16.84 -7.91
CA ARG A 144 7.73 -18.04 -8.11
C ARG A 144 9.08 -17.65 -8.70
N PHE A 145 10.14 -17.88 -7.93
CA PHE A 145 11.51 -17.76 -8.43
C PHE A 145 11.84 -18.93 -9.35
N GLN A 146 12.47 -18.62 -10.48
CA GLN A 146 12.87 -19.62 -11.46
C GLN A 146 14.36 -19.97 -11.32
N PRO A 147 14.78 -21.17 -11.75
CA PRO A 147 16.19 -21.59 -11.70
C PRO A 147 17.13 -20.71 -12.52
N ASP A 148 16.63 -20.04 -13.57
CA ASP A 148 17.37 -19.11 -14.40
C ASP A 148 17.50 -17.70 -13.78
N GLY A 149 16.96 -17.51 -12.57
CA GLY A 149 16.96 -16.24 -11.85
C GLY A 149 15.86 -15.27 -12.28
N THR A 150 14.96 -15.65 -13.19
CA THR A 150 13.74 -14.89 -13.50
C THR A 150 12.68 -15.07 -12.41
N LEU A 151 11.63 -14.24 -12.45
CA LEU A 151 10.57 -14.24 -11.44
C LEU A 151 9.21 -14.15 -12.10
N ASP A 152 8.36 -15.14 -11.87
CA ASP A 152 6.94 -15.08 -12.22
C ASP A 152 6.15 -14.51 -11.05
N ILE A 153 5.26 -13.55 -11.31
CA ILE A 153 4.33 -13.02 -10.31
C ILE A 153 2.89 -13.00 -10.83
N LEU A 154 1.95 -13.20 -9.93
CA LEU A 154 0.54 -12.87 -10.14
C LEU A 154 0.23 -11.61 -9.35
N ILE A 155 -0.18 -10.55 -10.05
CA ILE A 155 -0.56 -9.29 -9.44
C ILE A 155 -2.06 -9.07 -9.50
N VAL A 156 -2.59 -8.33 -8.54
CA VAL A 156 -3.99 -7.88 -8.49
C VAL A 156 -4.02 -6.35 -8.38
N GLY A 157 -4.94 -5.70 -9.11
CA GLY A 157 -5.09 -4.26 -9.09
C GLY A 157 -5.62 -3.73 -7.76
N GLY A 158 -4.88 -2.81 -7.13
CA GLY A 158 -5.26 -2.12 -5.90
C GLY A 158 -5.78 -0.70 -6.12
N GLU A 159 -5.48 0.20 -5.19
CA GLU A 159 -5.86 1.61 -5.27
C GLU A 159 -5.12 2.37 -6.38
N GLY A 160 -5.81 3.29 -7.06
CA GLY A 160 -5.20 4.22 -8.01
C GLY A 160 -4.22 5.21 -7.37
N PHE A 161 -3.31 5.77 -8.15
CA PHE A 161 -2.41 6.84 -7.71
C PHE A 161 -2.00 7.79 -8.84
N THR A 162 -1.53 8.98 -8.45
CA THR A 162 -0.80 9.93 -9.30
C THR A 162 0.66 10.01 -8.86
N VAL A 163 1.58 10.10 -9.81
CA VAL A 163 3.02 10.32 -9.54
C VAL A 163 3.27 11.78 -9.17
N ASP A 164 3.88 12.01 -8.02
CA ASP A 164 4.21 13.35 -7.54
C ASP A 164 5.63 13.76 -7.94
N ALA A 165 6.59 12.85 -7.75
CA ALA A 165 7.99 13.07 -8.09
C ALA A 165 8.66 11.75 -8.46
N VAL A 166 9.28 11.67 -9.64
CA VAL A 166 9.99 10.48 -10.11
C VAL A 166 11.52 10.65 -10.08
N TRP A 167 12.23 9.61 -9.68
CA TRP A 167 13.69 9.52 -9.79
C TRP A 167 14.12 8.10 -10.17
N THR A 168 15.43 7.90 -10.28
CA THR A 168 16.03 6.61 -10.65
C THR A 168 17.00 6.13 -9.58
N GLU A 169 17.04 4.80 -9.40
CA GLU A 169 18.00 4.12 -8.54
C GLU A 169 18.79 3.10 -9.35
N PRO A 170 20.10 2.93 -9.05
CA PRO A 170 20.91 1.92 -9.72
C PRO A 170 20.46 0.51 -9.32
N VAL A 171 20.78 -0.47 -10.16
CA VAL A 171 20.58 -1.90 -9.89
C VAL A 171 21.93 -2.51 -9.52
N PRO A 172 22.28 -2.62 -8.22
CA PRO A 172 23.67 -2.89 -7.81
C PRO A 172 24.17 -4.27 -8.25
N GLU A 173 23.26 -5.24 -8.37
CA GLU A 173 23.58 -6.62 -8.75
C GLU A 173 23.92 -6.78 -10.25
N PHE A 174 23.64 -5.79 -11.09
CA PHE A 174 23.76 -5.90 -12.55
C PHE A 174 24.35 -4.62 -13.16
N GLU A 175 25.66 -4.64 -13.42
CA GLU A 175 26.36 -3.54 -14.08
C GLU A 175 25.79 -3.28 -15.48
N GLY A 176 25.52 -2.01 -15.79
CA GLY A 176 24.93 -1.60 -17.07
C GLY A 176 23.43 -1.91 -17.24
N ALA A 177 22.77 -2.48 -16.22
CA ALA A 177 21.31 -2.63 -16.27
C ALA A 177 20.60 -1.27 -16.27
N PRO A 178 19.48 -1.13 -16.99
CA PRO A 178 18.65 0.07 -16.88
C PRO A 178 18.23 0.32 -15.42
N PRO A 179 18.17 1.58 -14.97
CA PRO A 179 17.85 1.88 -13.60
C PRO A 179 16.40 1.52 -13.26
N LEU A 180 16.15 1.32 -11.96
CA LEU A 180 14.80 1.21 -11.43
C LEU A 180 14.22 2.62 -11.24
N PHE A 181 13.04 2.86 -11.80
CA PHE A 181 12.30 4.09 -11.53
C PHE A 181 11.56 3.95 -10.20
N VAL A 182 11.58 5.03 -9.44
CA VAL A 182 10.98 5.12 -8.11
C VAL A 182 10.28 6.46 -8.01
N ALA A 183 9.15 6.51 -7.31
CA ALA A 183 8.42 7.75 -7.14
C ALA A 183 7.77 7.91 -5.77
N ASP A 184 7.59 9.16 -5.39
CA ASP A 184 6.56 9.53 -4.41
C ASP A 184 5.23 9.63 -5.15
N VAL A 185 4.18 9.11 -4.54
CA VAL A 185 2.85 9.03 -5.16
C VAL A 185 1.76 9.49 -4.20
N THR A 186 0.68 10.00 -4.77
CA THR A 186 -0.54 10.35 -4.05
C THR A 186 -1.65 9.38 -4.45
N PRO A 187 -2.21 8.59 -3.50
CA PRO A 187 -3.35 7.72 -3.78
C PRO A 187 -4.56 8.51 -4.27
N GLN A 188 -5.27 7.95 -5.25
CA GLN A 188 -6.53 8.52 -5.75
C GLN A 188 -7.70 7.94 -4.95
N GLN A 189 -8.65 8.79 -4.57
CA GLN A 189 -9.92 8.35 -4.01
C GLN A 189 -10.81 7.88 -5.17
N GLU A 190 -11.26 6.62 -5.12
CA GLU A 190 -12.19 6.01 -6.08
C GLU A 190 -13.63 6.04 -5.58
#